data_AF-A0A660LEX2-F1
#
_entry.id   AF-A0A660LEX2-F1
#
_cell.length_a   1.000
_cell.length_b   1.000
_cell.length_c   1.000
_cell.angle_alpha   90.00
_cell.angle_beta   90.00
_cell.angle_gamma   90.00
#
_symmetry.space_group_name_H-M   'P 1'
#
loop_
_entity.id
_entity.type
_entity.pdbx_description
1 polymer ?
#
loop_
_entity_poly.entity_id
_entity_poly.type
_entity_poly.pdbx_seq_one_letter_code
_entity_poly.pdbx_strand_id
1 'polypeptide(L)'
;MPNIGPLELAIVFVIVLLIFGPKRLPGLGRQLGTGMREFKDSITGSGKNDRDDDDEDYRDDRAKVESALGRPEGEKAPLADEPAREHTPR
;
A
#
# COMPACT_ATOMS: atom_id res chain seq x y z
N MET A 1 23.03 31.93 -14.90
CA MET A 1 22.70 30.49 -14.86
C MET A 1 21.32 30.37 -14.25
N PRO A 2 20.37 29.62 -14.86
CA PRO A 2 19.08 29.38 -14.23
C PRO A 2 19.32 28.63 -12.92
N ASN A 3 18.99 29.28 -11.80
CA ASN A 3 19.12 28.68 -10.49
C ASN A 3 17.84 27.91 -10.23
N ILE A 4 17.87 26.59 -10.44
CA ILE A 4 16.78 25.69 -10.09
C ILE A 4 16.61 25.78 -8.58
N GLY A 5 15.61 26.57 -8.16
CA GLY A 5 15.27 26.74 -6.76
C GLY A 5 14.37 25.62 -6.26
N PRO A 6 14.24 25.46 -4.93
CA PRO A 6 13.25 24.55 -4.34
C PRO A 6 11.83 24.77 -4.87
N LEU A 7 11.49 26.01 -5.22
CA LEU A 7 10.21 26.39 -5.82
C LEU A 7 10.01 25.78 -7.21
N GLU A 8 11.04 25.79 -8.06
CA GLU A 8 10.96 25.25 -9.41
C GLU A 8 10.84 23.72 -9.39
N LEU A 9 11.59 23.06 -8.49
CA LEU A 9 11.47 21.62 -8.24
C LEU A 9 10.06 21.24 -7.77
N ALA A 10 9.45 22.04 -6.88
CA ALA A 10 8.09 21.81 -6.41
C ALA A 10 7.05 21.88 -7.55
N ILE A 11 7.20 22.83 -8.47
CA ILE A 11 6.30 22.95 -9.63
C ILE A 11 6.39 21.70 -10.52
N VAL A 12 7.61 21.24 -10.82
CA VAL A 12 7.82 20.01 -11.60
C VAL A 12 7.22 18.80 -10.88
N PHE A 13 7.42 18.71 -9.57
CA PHE A 13 6.87 17.62 -8.77
C PHE A 13 5.34 17.59 -8.80
N VAL A 14 4.68 18.75 -8.75
CA VAL A 14 3.22 18.85 -8.91
C VAL A 14 2.76 18.34 -10.27
N ILE A 15 3.46 18.65 -11.35
CA ILE A 15 3.12 18.13 -12.69
C ILE A 15 3.23 16.61 -12.74
N VAL A 16 4.31 16.05 -12.20
CA VAL A 16 4.53 14.60 -12.09
C VAL A 16 3.41 13.95 -11.25
N LEU A 17 3.05 14.57 -10.13
CA LEU A 17 1.95 14.15 -9.26
C LEU A 17 0.60 14.16 -9.95
N LEU A 18 0.34 15.08 -10.88
CA LEU A 18 -0.91 15.09 -11.64
C LEU A 18 -0.98 13.93 -12.64
N ILE A 19 0.15 13.55 -13.24
CA ILE A 19 0.23 12.45 -14.21
C ILE A 19 0.14 11.10 -13.50
N PHE A 20 0.95 10.89 -12.46
CA PHE A 20 1.03 9.61 -11.75
C PHE A 20 0.03 9.50 -10.60
N GLY A 21 -0.41 10.62 -10.03
CA GLY A 21 -1.24 10.67 -8.83
C GLY A 21 -0.42 10.61 -7.53
N PRO A 22 -0.81 11.36 -6.48
CA PRO A 22 -0.10 11.36 -5.19
C PRO A 22 -0.15 10.01 -4.49
N LYS A 23 -1.14 9.17 -4.80
CA LYS A 23 -1.29 7.83 -4.21
C LYS A 23 -0.29 6.80 -4.76
N ARG A 24 0.22 6.98 -6.00
CA ARG A 24 1.20 6.07 -6.61
C ARG A 24 2.62 6.29 -6.08
N LEU A 25 2.96 7.52 -5.69
CA LEU A 25 4.29 7.86 -5.18
C LEU A 25 4.72 7.10 -3.92
N PRO A 26 3.92 6.96 -2.85
CA PRO A 26 4.35 6.23 -1.65
C PRO A 26 4.63 4.75 -1.98
N GLY A 27 3.82 4.11 -2.83
CA GLY A 27 4.05 2.74 -3.27
C GLY A 27 5.36 2.57 -4.06
N LEU A 28 5.68 3.50 -4.98
CA LEU A 28 6.94 3.48 -5.72
C LEU A 28 8.14 3.81 -4.82
N GLY A 29 7.98 4.76 -3.90
CA GLY A 29 9.00 5.15 -2.94
C GLY A 29 9.35 4.05 -1.94
N ARG A 30 8.36 3.28 -1.47
CA ARG A 30 8.57 2.11 -0.60
C ARG A 30 9.35 1.01 -1.30
N GLN A 31 9.00 0.68 -2.55
CA GLN A 31 9.72 -0.31 -3.36
C GLN A 31 11.17 0.12 -3.64
N LEU A 32 11.38 1.37 -4.07
CA LEU A 32 12.71 1.93 -4.28
C LEU A 32 13.52 2.03 -2.98
N GLY A 33 12.88 2.41 -1.88
CA GLY A 33 13.48 2.55 -0.57
C GLY A 33 13.96 1.22 -0.01
N THR A 34 13.16 0.17 -0.12
CA THR A 34 13.55 -1.19 0.26
C THR A 34 14.72 -1.70 -0.59
N GLY A 35 14.66 -1.53 -1.92
CA GLY A 35 15.78 -1.93 -2.79
C GLY A 35 17.07 -1.14 -2.52
N MET A 36 16.96 0.17 -2.26
CA MET A 36 18.12 1.00 -1.91
C MET A 36 18.67 0.66 -0.53
N ARG A 37 17.82 0.27 0.42
CA ARG A 37 18.23 -0.23 1.75
C ARG A 37 19.02 -1.53 1.60
N GLU A 38 18.50 -2.50 0.87
CA GLU A 38 19.18 -3.77 0.59
C GLU A 38 20.50 -3.58 -0.17
N PHE A 39 20.52 -2.68 -1.15
CA PHE A 39 21.73 -2.32 -1.89
C PHE A 39 22.80 -1.72 -0.97
N LYS A 40 22.41 -0.75 -0.12
CA LYS A 40 23.30 -0.16 0.88
C LYS A 40 23.79 -1.20 1.89
N ASP A 41 22.92 -2.08 2.36
CA ASP A 41 23.28 -3.10 3.34
C ASP A 41 24.26 -4.13 2.76
N SER A 42 24.10 -4.47 1.46
CA SER A 42 25.03 -5.33 0.72
C SER A 42 26.41 -4.69 0.51
N ILE A 43 26.45 -3.37 0.30
CA ILE A 43 27.72 -2.63 0.12
C ILE A 43 28.44 -2.38 1.46
N THR A 44 27.68 -2.12 2.52
CA THR A 44 28.23 -1.69 3.81
C THR A 44 28.38 -2.83 4.83
N GLY A 45 27.90 -4.04 4.51
CA GLY A 45 28.00 -5.23 5.36
C GLY A 45 27.28 -5.12 6.72
N SER A 46 26.49 -4.06 6.92
CA SER A 46 25.83 -3.73 8.17
C SER A 46 24.37 -4.20 8.12
N GLY A 47 24.15 -5.49 8.31
CA GLY A 47 22.81 -6.07 8.37
C GLY A 47 22.05 -5.62 9.63
N LYS A 48 21.07 -4.74 9.48
CA LYS A 48 20.07 -4.44 10.52
C LYS A 48 18.66 -4.59 9.94
N ASN A 49 17.94 -5.56 10.51
CA ASN A 49 16.54 -5.86 10.25
C ASN A 49 15.66 -4.88 11.02
N ASP A 50 15.03 -3.94 10.30
CA ASP A 50 13.83 -3.29 10.79
C ASP A 50 12.69 -3.64 9.82
N ARG A 51 11.75 -4.44 10.34
CA ARG A 51 10.46 -4.75 9.71
C ARG A 51 9.56 -3.59 10.05
N ASP A 52 8.95 -2.97 9.06
CA ASP A 52 7.70 -2.25 9.29
C ASP A 52 6.81 -2.41 8.07
N ASP A 53 5.58 -2.81 8.40
CA ASP A 53 4.40 -2.98 7.59
C ASP A 53 4.07 -1.74 6.77
N ASP A 54 3.59 -1.89 5.54
CA ASP A 54 2.95 -0.79 4.80
C ASP A 54 2.26 -1.29 3.50
N ASP A 55 1.24 -2.15 3.62
CA ASP A 55 0.42 -2.66 2.50
C ASP A 55 -1.02 -2.10 2.47
N GLU A 56 -1.28 -0.93 3.06
CA GLU A 56 -2.67 -0.47 3.34
C GLU A 56 -3.11 0.87 2.70
N ASP A 57 -2.42 1.46 1.72
CA ASP A 57 -2.84 2.76 1.16
C ASP A 57 -3.65 2.72 -0.16
N TYR A 58 -3.88 1.54 -0.77
CA TYR A 58 -4.60 1.44 -2.06
C TYR A 58 -6.01 0.79 -2.00
N ARG A 59 -6.47 0.33 -0.82
CA ARG A 59 -7.81 -0.25 -0.67
C ARG A 59 -8.94 0.79 -0.60
N ASP A 60 -8.65 1.99 -0.12
CA ASP A 60 -9.65 3.05 0.10
C ASP A 60 -10.30 3.55 -1.21
N ASP A 61 -9.55 3.61 -2.31
CA ASP A 61 -10.12 4.05 -3.60
C ASP A 61 -11.10 3.03 -4.18
N ARG A 62 -10.82 1.73 -4.01
CA ARG A 62 -11.69 0.67 -4.55
C ARG A 62 -13.01 0.60 -3.78
N ALA A 63 -12.94 0.71 -2.45
CA ALA A 63 -14.13 0.76 -1.59
C ALA A 63 -14.99 2.01 -1.83
N LYS A 64 -14.39 3.16 -2.13
CA LYS A 64 -15.10 4.40 -2.47
C LYS A 64 -15.78 4.33 -3.85
N VAL A 65 -15.14 3.66 -4.81
CA VAL A 65 -15.72 3.41 -6.14
C VAL A 65 -16.86 2.37 -6.04
N GLU A 66 -16.70 1.30 -5.26
CA GLU A 66 -17.73 0.28 -5.05
C GLU A 66 -18.96 0.84 -4.32
N SER A 67 -18.77 1.72 -3.34
CA SER A 67 -19.86 2.44 -2.66
C SER A 67 -20.54 3.50 -3.54
N ALA A 68 -19.80 4.16 -4.45
CA ALA A 68 -20.37 5.09 -5.44
C ALA A 68 -21.13 4.39 -6.57
N LEU A 69 -20.81 3.12 -6.88
CA LEU A 69 -21.52 2.29 -7.88
C LEU A 69 -22.78 1.59 -7.34
N GLY A 70 -23.15 1.80 -6.07
CA GLY A 70 -24.50 1.52 -5.58
C GLY A 70 -24.98 0.07 -5.69
N ARG A 71 -24.09 -0.91 -5.63
CA ARG A 71 -24.48 -2.33 -5.45
C ARG A 71 -24.37 -2.68 -3.97
N PRO A 72 -25.49 -2.85 -3.24
CA PRO A 72 -25.43 -3.34 -1.88
C PRO A 72 -24.95 -4.79 -1.89
N GLU A 73 -23.75 -5.03 -1.34
CA GLU A 73 -23.25 -6.36 -1.01
C GLU A 73 -24.01 -6.92 0.21
N GLY A 74 -25.27 -7.30 -0.03
CA GLY A 74 -26.21 -7.75 0.99
C GLY A 74 -26.86 -9.10 0.69
N GLU A 75 -26.21 -9.97 -0.10
CA GLU A 75 -26.71 -11.34 -0.31
C GLU A 75 -25.56 -12.35 -0.44
N LYS A 76 -24.95 -12.69 0.70
CA LYS A 76 -24.55 -14.08 0.92
C LYS A 76 -25.25 -14.56 2.19
N ALA A 77 -26.23 -15.41 1.94
CA ALA A 77 -27.11 -16.02 2.92
C ALA A 77 -26.34 -16.62 4.12
N PRO A 78 -26.93 -16.64 5.33
CA PRO A 78 -26.34 -17.30 6.47
C PRO A 78 -26.30 -18.81 6.22
N LEU A 79 -25.11 -19.37 5.96
CA LEU A 79 -24.92 -20.81 6.14
C LEU A 79 -24.85 -21.07 7.64
N ALA A 80 -26.03 -21.37 8.20
CA ALA A 80 -26.13 -22.20 9.38
C ALA A 80 -25.74 -23.63 8.99
N ASP A 81 -24.59 -24.10 9.50
CA ASP A 81 -24.18 -25.50 9.62
C ASP A 81 -22.83 -25.47 10.35
N GLU A 82 -22.51 -26.20 11.41
CA GLU A 82 -23.15 -27.24 12.19
C GLU A 82 -22.35 -27.23 13.53
N PRO A 83 -22.97 -27.27 14.72
CA PRO A 83 -22.23 -27.20 15.97
C PRO A 83 -21.42 -28.49 16.20
N ALA A 84 -20.11 -28.29 16.38
CA ALA A 84 -19.15 -29.11 17.12
C ALA A 84 -19.72 -30.43 17.69
N ARG A 85 -19.55 -31.52 16.95
CA ARG A 85 -19.63 -32.87 17.53
C ARG A 85 -18.25 -33.25 18.04
N GLU A 86 -17.96 -32.79 19.26
CA GLU A 86 -16.93 -33.36 20.11
C GLU A 86 -17.63 -34.17 21.20
N HIS A 87 -17.61 -35.49 21.07
CA HIS A 87 -17.61 -36.37 22.24
C HIS A 87 -16.85 -37.66 21.92
N THR A 88 -15.62 -37.68 22.41
CA THR A 88 -14.74 -38.83 22.65
C THR A 88 -15.34 -39.76 23.73
N PRO A 89 -14.59 -40.73 24.29
CA PRO A 89 -14.23 -42.06 23.78
C PRO A 89 -14.79 -43.18 24.71
N ARG A 90 -14.86 -44.43 24.24
CA ARG A 90 -14.64 -45.64 25.05
C ARG A 90 -14.59 -46.91 24.22
#